data_AF-A0A257CHZ8-F1
#
_entry.id   AF-A0A257CHZ8-F1
#
_cell.length_a   1.000
_cell.length_b   1.000
_cell.length_c   1.000
_cell.angle_alpha   90.00
_cell.angle_beta   90.00
_cell.angle_gamma   90.00
#
_symmetry.space_group_name_H-M   'P 1'
#
loop_
_entity.id
_entity.type
_entity.pdbx_description
1 polymer ?
#
loop_
_entity_poly.entity_id
_entity_poly.type
_entity_poly.pdbx_seq_one_letter_code
_entity_poly.pdbx_strand_id
1 'polypeptide(L)'
;MATVRNYEGELASKLAEYRTLGQREAKASRPTSDAAAPDQHEVALSTAAEGWLAAEQQLFDRHVTEASREVVEATQKVIELQANAEQLMSDDSASSMVDAELAGVRPVLVRATEERLGAELSLKYFRASNDITEEARYPESIPWHLGVLAILVVVETTVNAFFYENSQGLLGGVVVALGIAALNMFVALGCGLFFRYKNLKAPDKKVVGWSSLVLFVFVSLFCNALFAAFRTEYQLVVDPSEFSEVSVAFRHAWPEAVLLFKGDMEFKDHWSFLLFGIGLLLSVWAFYKGYTLDDRFPGHGSKDKAFRAAAQLETEEQDKARHKVKELLHHRRAQVQAALHEPSTQVGMLARRIADLQHARKSMEQRAAAVLRDFSLVIGAYRQANASVSVLPRPAYFKNPPALAFAVDGSAADEVVVQLSGVQGLLKQLADDQREGLNARLNALQSDSAHLLNQSLSGFFADVRQEAQESITRRTPTIHRTSDSN
;
A
#
# COMPACT_ATOMS: atom_id res chain seq x y z
N MET A 1 9.95 -44.12 16.87
CA MET A 1 10.08 -44.29 15.40
C MET A 1 11.44 -44.92 15.14
N ALA A 2 11.48 -46.18 14.72
CA ALA A 2 12.73 -46.81 14.31
C ALA A 2 13.23 -46.09 13.06
N THR A 3 14.43 -45.53 13.11
CA THR A 3 15.14 -45.01 11.94
C THR A 3 15.35 -46.18 10.98
N VAL A 4 14.61 -46.18 9.86
CA VAL A 4 14.79 -47.21 8.84
C VAL A 4 16.14 -46.96 8.20
N ARG A 5 17.10 -47.85 8.48
CA ARG A 5 18.45 -47.80 7.95
C ARG A 5 18.41 -48.31 6.51
N ASN A 6 19.11 -47.62 5.61
CA ASN A 6 19.39 -48.15 4.29
C ASN A 6 20.40 -49.29 4.43
N TYR A 7 20.28 -50.31 3.59
CA TYR A 7 21.28 -51.38 3.54
C TYR A 7 22.62 -50.87 2.97
N GLU A 8 23.69 -50.99 3.75
CA GLU A 8 25.07 -50.56 3.42
C GLU A 8 26.07 -51.71 3.54
N GLY A 9 25.66 -52.93 3.21
CA GLY A 9 26.55 -54.10 3.21
C GLY A 9 26.79 -54.71 4.59
N GLU A 10 25.84 -54.54 5.53
CA GLU A 10 25.93 -55.05 6.90
C GLU A 10 25.94 -56.58 6.97
N LEU A 11 25.47 -57.29 5.93
CA LEU A 11 25.66 -58.73 5.87
C LEU A 11 27.08 -59.06 5.40
N ALA A 12 27.59 -58.39 4.36
CA ALA A 12 28.94 -58.61 3.87
C ALA A 12 30.01 -58.39 4.95
N SER A 13 29.80 -57.44 5.88
CA SER A 13 30.71 -57.22 7.01
C SER A 13 30.81 -58.41 7.97
N LYS A 14 29.80 -59.29 8.02
CA LYS A 14 29.79 -60.52 8.83
C LYS A 14 30.56 -61.68 8.21
N LEU A 15 31.14 -61.51 7.02
CA LEU A 15 31.83 -62.58 6.29
C LEU A 15 32.95 -63.26 7.11
N ALA A 16 33.80 -62.47 7.77
CA ALA A 16 34.92 -63.00 8.56
C ALA A 16 34.44 -63.72 9.83
N GLU A 17 33.42 -63.18 10.48
CA GLU A 17 32.77 -63.78 11.65
C GLU A 17 32.18 -65.14 11.30
N TYR A 18 31.37 -65.21 10.24
CA TYR A 18 30.70 -66.44 9.82
C TYR A 18 31.66 -67.52 9.32
N ARG A 19 32.80 -67.15 8.72
CA ARG A 19 33.87 -68.14 8.44
C ARG A 19 34.39 -68.79 9.72
N THR A 20 34.60 -67.98 10.76
CA THR A 20 35.10 -68.46 12.07
C THR A 20 34.05 -69.34 12.77
N LEU A 21 32.77 -68.94 12.73
CA LEU A 21 31.66 -69.74 13.25
C LEU A 21 31.54 -71.08 12.53
N GLY A 22 31.65 -71.11 11.19
CA GLY A 22 31.59 -72.34 10.40
C GLY A 22 32.67 -73.34 10.80
N GLN A 23 33.92 -72.89 10.96
CA GLN A 23 35.03 -73.74 11.45
C GLN A 23 34.79 -74.26 12.87
N ARG A 24 34.20 -73.43 13.74
CA ARG A 24 33.91 -73.80 15.13
C ARG A 24 32.83 -74.87 15.22
N GLU A 25 31.72 -74.73 14.49
CA GLU A 25 30.65 -75.74 14.46
C GLU A 25 31.14 -77.05 13.84
N ALA A 26 31.99 -76.99 12.81
CA ALA A 26 32.60 -78.18 12.22
C ALA A 26 33.46 -78.98 13.21
N LYS A 27 34.25 -78.31 14.06
CA LYS A 27 35.02 -78.97 15.14
C LYS A 27 34.14 -79.63 16.19
N ALA A 28 32.92 -79.12 16.36
CA ALA A 28 31.90 -79.69 17.22
C ALA A 28 31.03 -80.75 16.52
N SER A 29 31.37 -81.15 15.29
CA SER A 29 30.61 -82.09 14.45
C SER A 29 29.16 -81.65 14.20
N ARG A 30 28.94 -80.34 14.06
CA ARG A 30 27.65 -79.71 13.76
C ARG A 30 27.70 -78.97 12.42
N PRO A 31 26.60 -78.96 11.65
CA PRO A 31 25.46 -79.88 11.74
C PRO A 31 25.84 -81.35 11.49
N THR A 32 25.03 -82.30 11.99
CA THR A 32 25.24 -83.74 11.76
C THR A 32 24.98 -84.10 10.29
N SER A 33 25.53 -85.23 9.83
CA SER A 33 25.42 -85.65 8.42
C SER A 33 23.98 -85.92 7.96
N ASP A 34 23.09 -86.26 8.90
CA ASP A 34 21.66 -86.51 8.70
C ASP A 34 20.79 -85.24 8.90
N ALA A 35 21.40 -84.09 9.22
CA ALA A 35 20.66 -82.85 9.41
C ALA A 35 19.91 -82.45 8.13
N ALA A 36 18.60 -82.25 8.28
CA ALA A 36 17.71 -81.82 7.19
C ALA A 36 17.43 -80.30 7.21
N ALA A 37 17.85 -79.59 8.26
CA ALA A 37 17.54 -78.18 8.47
C ALA A 37 18.81 -77.35 8.74
N PRO A 38 18.76 -76.03 8.44
CA PRO A 38 19.85 -75.09 8.77
C PRO A 38 20.09 -75.02 10.28
N ASP A 39 21.34 -74.80 10.67
CA ASP A 39 21.68 -74.59 12.09
C ASP A 39 21.31 -73.17 12.59
N GLN A 40 21.54 -72.92 13.88
CA GLN A 40 21.20 -71.64 14.51
C GLN A 40 21.85 -70.41 13.85
N HIS A 41 23.06 -70.54 13.29
CA HIS A 41 23.78 -69.42 12.67
C HIS A 41 23.27 -69.18 11.26
N GLU A 42 22.99 -70.24 10.50
CA GLU A 42 22.32 -70.14 9.20
C GLU A 42 20.92 -69.53 9.34
N VAL A 43 20.16 -69.94 10.36
CA VAL A 43 18.86 -69.33 10.69
C VAL A 43 19.03 -67.86 11.07
N ALA A 44 19.97 -67.52 11.95
CA ALA A 44 20.20 -66.14 12.37
C ALA A 44 20.58 -65.22 11.20
N LEU A 45 21.40 -65.70 10.26
CA LEU A 45 21.78 -64.95 9.06
C LEU A 45 20.59 -64.77 8.11
N SER A 46 19.78 -65.81 7.93
CA SER A 46 18.58 -65.77 7.08
C SER A 46 17.57 -64.79 7.66
N THR A 47 17.29 -64.85 8.97
CA THR A 47 16.43 -63.90 9.67
C THR A 47 16.93 -62.45 9.55
N ALA A 48 18.26 -62.24 9.62
CA ALA A 48 18.83 -60.90 9.44
C ALA A 48 18.63 -60.39 8.01
N ALA A 49 18.85 -61.23 6.99
CA ALA A 49 18.64 -60.87 5.59
C ALA A 49 17.15 -60.59 5.30
N GLU A 50 16.25 -61.43 5.80
CA GLU A 50 14.80 -61.22 5.69
C GLU A 50 14.35 -59.94 6.40
N GLY A 51 14.94 -59.60 7.55
CA GLY A 51 14.68 -58.34 8.24
C GLY A 51 15.05 -57.11 7.38
N TRP A 52 16.15 -57.16 6.64
CA TRP A 52 16.54 -56.10 5.71
C TRP A 52 15.60 -56.03 4.50
N LEU A 53 15.26 -57.17 3.90
CA LEU A 53 14.31 -57.22 2.78
C LEU A 53 12.93 -56.68 3.19
N ALA A 54 12.45 -57.05 4.38
CA ALA A 54 11.19 -56.56 4.92
C ALA A 54 11.24 -55.05 5.17
N ALA A 55 12.36 -54.51 5.66
CA ALA A 55 12.53 -53.07 5.86
C ALA A 55 12.50 -52.28 4.53
N GLU A 56 13.15 -52.79 3.49
CA GLU A 56 13.11 -52.19 2.14
C GLU A 56 11.70 -52.26 1.54
N GLN A 57 10.98 -53.39 1.69
CA GLN A 57 9.57 -53.48 1.29
C GLN A 57 8.72 -52.43 2.02
N GLN A 58 8.90 -52.27 3.33
CA GLN A 58 8.12 -51.34 4.14
C GLN A 58 8.39 -49.85 3.81
N LEU A 59 9.56 -49.53 3.24
CA LEU A 59 9.85 -48.20 2.69
C LEU A 59 9.13 -47.99 1.36
N PHE A 60 9.19 -48.99 0.48
CA PHE A 60 8.52 -48.94 -0.80
C PHE A 60 6.99 -48.88 -0.67
N ASP A 61 6.40 -49.68 0.22
CA ASP A 61 4.95 -49.68 0.49
C ASP A 61 4.44 -48.31 0.93
N ARG A 62 5.27 -47.51 1.61
CA ARG A 62 4.94 -46.12 1.94
C ARG A 62 4.85 -45.24 0.70
N HIS A 63 5.80 -45.36 -0.23
CA HIS A 63 5.75 -44.65 -1.50
C HIS A 63 4.52 -45.03 -2.33
N VAL A 64 4.16 -46.33 -2.34
CA VAL A 64 2.94 -46.84 -2.99
C VAL A 64 1.71 -46.26 -2.33
N THR A 65 1.59 -46.32 -1.00
CA THR A 65 0.42 -45.82 -0.25
C THR A 65 0.19 -44.33 -0.48
N GLU A 66 1.26 -43.53 -0.43
CA GLU A 66 1.20 -42.10 -0.73
C GLU A 66 0.76 -41.84 -2.18
N ALA A 67 1.32 -42.58 -3.14
CA ALA A 67 0.96 -42.44 -4.54
C ALA A 67 -0.51 -42.84 -4.80
N SER A 68 -1.01 -43.90 -4.15
CA SER A 68 -2.43 -44.29 -4.21
C SER A 68 -3.35 -43.22 -3.64
N ARG A 69 -2.93 -42.53 -2.57
CA ARG A 69 -3.68 -41.39 -2.03
C ARG A 69 -3.73 -40.24 -3.04
N GLU A 70 -2.60 -39.93 -3.68
CA GLU A 70 -2.54 -38.89 -4.71
C GLU A 70 -3.42 -39.21 -5.93
N VAL A 71 -3.60 -40.49 -6.30
CA VAL A 71 -4.57 -40.88 -7.34
C VAL A 71 -5.98 -40.39 -6.98
N VAL A 72 -6.41 -40.61 -5.74
CA VAL A 72 -7.75 -40.20 -5.27
C VAL A 72 -7.89 -38.68 -5.29
N GLU A 73 -6.89 -37.97 -4.75
CA GLU A 73 -6.87 -36.50 -4.72
C GLU A 73 -6.88 -35.91 -6.14
N ALA A 74 -6.07 -36.45 -7.06
CA ALA A 74 -6.02 -36.01 -8.44
C ALA A 74 -7.31 -36.33 -9.21
N THR A 75 -7.94 -37.47 -8.94
CA THR A 75 -9.24 -37.82 -9.54
C THR A 75 -10.32 -36.85 -9.09
N GLN A 76 -10.38 -36.52 -7.80
CA GLN A 76 -11.28 -35.49 -7.29
C GLN A 76 -10.98 -34.13 -7.94
N LYS A 77 -9.69 -33.82 -8.14
CA LYS A 77 -9.28 -32.57 -8.77
C LYS A 77 -9.75 -32.44 -10.21
N VAL A 78 -9.79 -33.53 -10.97
CA VAL A 78 -10.36 -33.53 -12.34
C VAL A 78 -11.81 -33.06 -12.31
N ILE A 79 -12.62 -33.58 -11.38
CA ILE A 79 -14.04 -33.23 -11.24
C ILE A 79 -14.20 -31.74 -10.88
N GLU A 80 -13.40 -31.25 -9.92
CA GLU A 80 -13.41 -29.84 -9.52
C GLU A 80 -13.02 -28.90 -10.67
N LEU A 81 -11.95 -29.23 -11.40
CA LEU A 81 -11.48 -28.43 -12.52
C LEU A 81 -12.52 -28.42 -13.65
N GLN A 82 -13.14 -29.56 -13.91
CA GLN A 82 -14.20 -29.67 -14.89
C GLN A 82 -15.38 -28.74 -14.54
N ALA A 83 -15.93 -28.87 -13.33
CA ALA A 83 -17.06 -28.06 -12.87
C ALA A 83 -16.73 -26.56 -12.85
N ASN A 84 -15.52 -26.18 -12.38
CA ASN A 84 -15.08 -24.79 -12.35
C ASN A 84 -14.99 -24.18 -13.76
N ALA A 85 -14.43 -24.91 -14.72
CA ALA A 85 -14.33 -24.44 -16.09
C ALA A 85 -15.71 -24.35 -16.76
N GLU A 86 -16.61 -25.32 -16.55
CA GLU A 86 -18.00 -25.25 -17.02
C GLU A 86 -18.71 -24.01 -16.46
N GLN A 87 -18.57 -23.76 -15.16
CA GLN A 87 -19.10 -22.56 -14.52
C GLN A 87 -18.53 -21.29 -15.16
N LEU A 88 -17.21 -21.17 -15.30
CA LEU A 88 -16.55 -19.99 -15.88
C LEU A 88 -16.92 -19.75 -17.36
N MET A 89 -17.10 -20.82 -18.15
CA MET A 89 -17.53 -20.70 -19.55
C MET A 89 -18.98 -20.21 -19.66
N SER A 90 -19.84 -20.57 -18.70
CA SER A 90 -21.25 -20.13 -18.64
C SER A 90 -21.48 -18.79 -17.92
N ASP A 91 -20.46 -18.24 -17.24
CA ASP A 91 -20.61 -17.09 -16.36
C ASP A 91 -20.71 -15.77 -17.12
N ASP A 92 -21.92 -15.36 -17.52
CA ASP A 92 -22.19 -14.04 -18.12
C ASP A 92 -22.48 -12.92 -17.11
N SER A 93 -22.17 -13.13 -15.82
CA SER A 93 -22.49 -12.16 -14.76
C SER A 93 -21.63 -10.89 -14.77
N ALA A 94 -20.58 -10.81 -15.60
CA ALA A 94 -19.61 -9.70 -15.57
C ALA A 94 -20.26 -8.31 -15.66
N SER A 95 -21.21 -8.12 -16.59
CA SER A 95 -21.95 -6.86 -16.69
C SER A 95 -22.79 -6.59 -15.44
N SER A 96 -23.57 -7.58 -15.00
CA SER A 96 -24.44 -7.43 -13.82
C SER A 96 -23.66 -7.12 -12.53
N MET A 97 -22.45 -7.66 -12.39
CA MET A 97 -21.57 -7.38 -11.26
C MET A 97 -21.02 -5.96 -11.33
N VAL A 98 -20.64 -5.49 -12.52
CA VAL A 98 -20.23 -4.10 -12.72
C VAL A 98 -21.39 -3.16 -12.40
N ASP A 99 -22.59 -3.45 -12.88
CA ASP A 99 -23.78 -2.65 -12.59
C ASP A 99 -24.09 -2.60 -11.09
N ALA A 100 -23.94 -3.73 -10.38
CA ALA A 100 -24.09 -3.80 -8.93
C ALA A 100 -23.03 -2.96 -8.18
N GLU A 101 -21.76 -3.03 -8.59
CA GLU A 101 -20.69 -2.23 -7.99
C GLU A 101 -20.92 -0.73 -8.24
N LEU A 102 -21.34 -0.36 -9.45
CA LEU A 102 -21.68 1.02 -9.82
C LEU A 102 -22.89 1.54 -9.04
N ALA A 103 -23.92 0.72 -8.87
CA ALA A 103 -25.07 1.05 -8.02
C ALA A 103 -24.65 1.31 -6.56
N GLY A 104 -23.67 0.56 -6.05
CA GLY A 104 -23.13 0.75 -4.70
C GLY A 104 -22.39 2.07 -4.51
N VAL A 105 -21.65 2.54 -5.52
CA VAL A 105 -20.89 3.82 -5.45
C VAL A 105 -21.70 5.04 -5.87
N ARG A 106 -22.84 4.85 -6.56
CA ARG A 106 -23.69 5.93 -7.08
C ARG A 106 -24.03 7.00 -6.03
N PRO A 107 -24.48 6.70 -4.80
CA PRO A 107 -24.88 7.73 -3.84
C PRO A 107 -23.73 8.68 -3.44
N VAL A 108 -22.52 8.14 -3.29
CA VAL A 108 -21.32 8.91 -2.93
C VAL A 108 -20.93 9.83 -4.08
N LEU A 109 -20.94 9.31 -5.31
CA LEU A 109 -20.64 10.07 -6.52
C LEU A 109 -21.66 11.17 -6.80
N VAL A 110 -22.96 10.88 -6.64
CA VAL A 110 -24.02 11.89 -6.78
C VAL A 110 -23.79 13.02 -5.78
N ARG A 111 -23.49 12.70 -4.52
CA ARG A 111 -23.19 13.72 -3.51
C ARG A 111 -21.93 14.55 -3.84
N ALA A 112 -20.83 13.91 -4.24
CA ALA A 112 -19.61 14.63 -4.62
C ALA A 112 -19.87 15.56 -5.83
N THR A 113 -20.67 15.10 -6.79
CA THR A 113 -21.08 15.88 -7.96
C THR A 113 -22.00 17.04 -7.58
N GLU A 114 -22.93 16.83 -6.65
CA GLU A 114 -23.77 17.90 -6.07
C GLU A 114 -22.90 18.98 -5.40
N GLU A 115 -21.93 18.57 -4.59
CA GLU A 115 -21.01 19.48 -3.91
C GLU A 115 -20.18 20.30 -4.92
N ARG A 116 -19.65 19.67 -5.99
CA ARG A 116 -18.92 20.37 -7.06
C ARG A 116 -19.81 21.35 -7.81
N LEU A 117 -20.98 20.91 -8.27
CA LEU A 117 -21.91 21.75 -9.02
C LEU A 117 -22.42 22.93 -8.17
N GLY A 118 -22.72 22.69 -6.89
CA GLY A 118 -23.11 23.74 -5.95
C GLY A 118 -22.00 24.77 -5.74
N ALA A 119 -20.76 24.31 -5.53
CA ALA A 119 -19.61 25.19 -5.41
C ALA A 119 -19.36 26.00 -6.69
N GLU A 120 -19.48 25.37 -7.86
CA GLU A 120 -19.34 26.01 -9.18
C GLU A 120 -20.40 27.11 -9.38
N LEU A 121 -21.67 26.82 -9.09
CA LEU A 121 -22.75 27.80 -9.16
C LEU A 121 -22.49 28.98 -8.21
N SER A 122 -22.04 28.70 -6.99
CA SER A 122 -21.74 29.74 -6.01
C SER A 122 -20.59 30.66 -6.45
N LEU A 123 -19.58 30.11 -7.13
CA LEU A 123 -18.45 30.84 -7.70
C LEU A 123 -18.89 31.68 -8.90
N LYS A 124 -19.64 31.07 -9.83
CA LYS A 124 -20.20 31.76 -11.01
C LYS A 124 -21.12 32.91 -10.60
N TYR A 125 -22.02 32.68 -9.63
CA TYR A 125 -22.89 33.71 -9.10
C TYR A 125 -22.09 34.86 -8.48
N PHE A 126 -21.08 34.56 -7.66
CA PHE A 126 -20.22 35.58 -7.05
C PHE A 126 -19.45 36.41 -8.09
N ARG A 127 -18.93 35.75 -9.13
CA ARG A 127 -18.25 36.43 -10.25
C ARG A 127 -19.20 37.33 -11.03
N ALA A 128 -20.40 36.83 -11.36
CA ALA A 128 -21.42 37.60 -12.07
C ALA A 128 -21.93 38.78 -11.24
N SER A 129 -22.16 38.61 -9.93
CA SER A 129 -22.63 39.69 -9.06
C SER A 129 -21.60 40.81 -8.86
N ASN A 130 -20.32 40.52 -9.11
CA ASN A 130 -19.21 41.47 -8.91
C ASN A 130 -18.47 41.83 -10.21
N ASP A 131 -18.98 41.43 -11.38
CA ASP A 131 -18.35 41.64 -12.71
C ASP A 131 -16.89 41.16 -12.79
N ILE A 132 -16.57 40.02 -12.15
CA ILE A 132 -15.20 39.48 -12.08
C ILE A 132 -14.92 38.58 -13.28
N THR A 133 -14.08 39.06 -14.20
CA THR A 133 -13.57 38.28 -15.34
C THR A 133 -12.26 37.56 -15.04
N GLU A 134 -11.46 38.07 -14.10
CA GLU A 134 -10.17 37.49 -13.69
C GLU A 134 -10.32 36.18 -12.91
N GLU A 135 -9.29 35.33 -12.95
CA GLU A 135 -9.18 34.14 -12.09
C GLU A 135 -8.79 34.52 -10.66
N ALA A 136 -9.11 33.62 -9.71
CA ALA A 136 -8.76 33.84 -8.33
C ALA A 136 -7.24 33.83 -8.14
N ARG A 137 -6.71 34.84 -7.46
CA ARG A 137 -5.29 34.99 -7.16
C ARG A 137 -5.13 35.17 -5.67
N TYR A 138 -4.74 34.10 -5.00
CA TYR A 138 -4.39 34.11 -3.58
C TYR A 138 -3.05 33.41 -3.40
N PRO A 139 -2.27 33.79 -2.37
CA PRO A 139 -0.97 33.17 -2.16
C PRO A 139 -1.11 31.69 -1.79
N GLU A 140 -0.25 30.85 -2.36
CA GLU A 140 -0.19 29.41 -2.05
C GLU A 140 0.23 29.17 -0.60
N SER A 141 1.07 30.05 -0.02
CA SER A 141 1.57 29.95 1.34
C SER A 141 1.35 31.23 2.15
N ILE A 142 0.37 31.19 3.05
CA ILE A 142 0.13 32.26 4.06
C ILE A 142 1.38 32.49 4.95
N PRO A 143 2.14 31.46 5.38
CA PRO A 143 3.33 31.66 6.21
C PRO A 143 4.41 32.52 5.56
N TRP A 144 4.59 32.44 4.24
CA TRP A 144 5.56 33.27 3.51
C TRP A 144 5.21 34.76 3.61
N HIS A 145 3.93 35.08 3.46
CA HIS A 145 3.44 36.46 3.55
C HIS A 145 3.55 37.02 4.98
N LEU A 146 3.29 36.19 5.99
CA LEU A 146 3.50 36.56 7.40
C LEU A 146 4.99 36.71 7.76
N GLY A 147 5.87 35.89 7.19
CA GLY A 147 7.32 36.01 7.38
C GLY A 147 7.87 37.34 6.83
N VAL A 148 7.38 37.78 5.67
CA VAL A 148 7.73 39.08 5.11
C VAL A 148 7.25 40.24 6.00
N LEU A 149 6.05 40.14 6.59
CA LEU A 149 5.55 41.13 7.56
C LEU A 149 6.41 41.15 8.84
N ALA A 150 6.80 39.99 9.35
CA ALA A 150 7.66 39.89 10.52
C ALA A 150 9.03 40.57 10.28
N ILE A 151 9.61 40.40 9.09
CA ILE A 151 10.85 41.10 8.70
C ILE A 151 10.65 42.61 8.73
N LEU A 152 9.53 43.14 8.22
CA LEU A 152 9.27 44.57 8.30
C LEU A 152 9.17 45.07 9.74
N VAL A 153 8.49 44.32 10.61
CA VAL A 153 8.37 44.69 12.02
C VAL A 153 9.75 44.72 12.68
N VAL A 154 10.62 43.77 12.35
CA VAL A 154 12.02 43.78 12.82
C VAL A 154 12.78 44.99 12.28
N VAL A 155 12.64 45.33 11.00
CA VAL A 155 13.30 46.50 10.40
C VAL A 155 12.80 47.79 11.04
N GLU A 156 11.49 47.99 11.12
CA GLU A 156 10.85 49.13 11.77
C GLU A 156 11.29 49.26 13.23
N THR A 157 11.26 48.16 13.99
CA THR A 157 11.70 48.14 15.39
C THR A 157 13.17 48.50 15.50
N THR A 158 14.03 48.02 14.60
CA THR A 158 15.47 48.29 14.61
C THR A 158 15.75 49.77 14.33
N VAL A 159 15.09 50.32 13.30
CA VAL A 159 15.19 51.74 12.94
C VAL A 159 14.69 52.60 14.10
N ASN A 160 13.51 52.30 14.64
CA ASN A 160 12.91 53.04 15.74
C ASN A 160 13.73 52.93 17.03
N ALA A 161 14.28 51.76 17.35
CA ALA A 161 15.13 51.56 18.52
C ALA A 161 16.42 52.37 18.44
N PHE A 162 17.06 52.43 17.27
CA PHE A 162 18.22 53.30 17.04
C PHE A 162 17.88 54.77 17.27
N PHE A 163 16.65 55.16 16.92
CA PHE A 163 16.13 56.51 17.16
C PHE A 163 15.52 56.73 18.56
N TYR A 164 15.53 55.74 19.46
CA TYR A 164 15.11 55.90 20.85
C TYR A 164 16.27 55.62 21.80
N GLU A 165 17.48 56.01 21.42
CA GLU A 165 18.63 55.99 22.31
C GLU A 165 18.49 57.07 23.40
N ASN A 166 18.65 56.66 24.66
CA ASN A 166 18.59 57.51 25.85
C ASN A 166 19.69 57.08 26.85
N SER A 167 19.82 57.76 27.99
CA SER A 167 20.86 57.58 29.03
C SER A 167 21.02 56.15 29.57
N GLN A 168 20.00 55.29 29.41
CA GLN A 168 19.98 53.87 29.79
C GLN A 168 20.34 52.90 28.63
N GLY A 169 20.73 53.42 27.47
CA GLY A 169 21.16 52.65 26.30
C GLY A 169 20.02 52.09 25.44
N LEU A 170 20.39 51.28 24.43
CA LEU A 170 19.50 50.82 23.35
C LEU A 170 18.38 49.86 23.82
N LEU A 171 18.54 49.18 24.97
CA LEU A 171 17.67 48.08 25.40
C LEU A 171 16.25 48.53 25.77
N GLY A 172 16.09 49.70 26.42
CA GLY A 172 14.77 50.27 26.76
C GLY A 172 14.01 50.78 25.52
N GLY A 173 14.74 51.38 24.57
CA GLY A 173 14.18 51.87 23.31
C GLY A 173 13.60 50.77 22.42
N VAL A 174 14.18 49.56 22.46
CA VAL A 174 13.70 48.40 21.67
C VAL A 174 12.29 47.95 22.09
N VAL A 175 11.99 47.88 23.38
CA VAL A 175 10.68 47.40 23.86
C VAL A 175 9.56 48.37 23.46
N VAL A 176 9.82 49.66 23.60
CA VAL A 176 8.88 50.73 23.21
C VAL A 176 8.74 50.78 21.67
N ALA A 177 9.86 50.70 20.94
CA ALA A 177 9.89 50.63 19.48
C ALA A 177 9.09 49.44 18.93
N LEU A 178 9.18 48.27 19.56
CA LEU A 178 8.49 47.07 19.12
C LEU A 178 6.97 47.21 19.24
N GLY A 179 6.47 47.73 20.37
CA GLY A 179 5.03 47.92 20.59
C GLY A 179 4.42 48.92 19.60
N ILE A 180 5.16 50.01 19.36
CA ILE A 180 4.85 51.07 18.39
C ILE A 180 4.83 50.52 16.96
N ALA A 181 5.90 49.83 16.56
CA ALA A 181 6.05 49.22 15.25
C ALA A 181 4.95 48.20 14.96
N ALA A 182 4.66 47.33 15.94
CA ALA A 182 3.61 46.33 15.83
C ALA A 182 2.24 46.97 15.61
N LEU A 183 1.85 47.93 16.46
CA LEU A 183 0.54 48.59 16.35
C LEU A 183 0.36 49.26 14.98
N ASN A 184 1.34 50.06 14.56
CA ASN A 184 1.29 50.78 13.28
C ASN A 184 1.21 49.81 12.08
N MET A 185 2.05 48.77 12.08
CA MET A 185 2.10 47.77 11.01
C MET A 185 0.81 46.93 10.95
N PHE A 186 0.24 46.52 12.07
CA PHE A 186 -1.01 45.73 12.10
C PHE A 186 -2.22 46.55 11.69
N VAL A 187 -2.30 47.82 12.10
CA VAL A 187 -3.39 48.72 11.67
C VAL A 187 -3.29 49.00 10.17
N ALA A 188 -2.10 49.27 9.65
CA ALA A 188 -1.88 49.47 8.21
C ALA A 188 -2.21 48.20 7.40
N LEU A 189 -1.76 47.03 7.86
CA LEU A 189 -2.10 45.73 7.28
C LEU A 189 -3.62 45.49 7.26
N GLY A 190 -4.30 45.73 8.39
CA GLY A 190 -5.74 45.59 8.52
C GLY A 190 -6.49 46.52 7.57
N CYS A 191 -6.08 47.80 7.49
CA CYS A 191 -6.67 48.75 6.56
C CYS A 191 -6.49 48.33 5.10
N GLY A 192 -5.34 47.75 4.74
CA GLY A 192 -5.09 47.18 3.43
C GLY A 192 -5.98 45.97 3.12
N LEU A 193 -6.20 45.11 4.12
CA LEU A 193 -7.10 43.97 4.02
C LEU A 193 -8.55 44.40 3.74
N PHE A 194 -9.02 45.43 4.43
CA PHE A 194 -10.35 46.02 4.23
C PHE A 194 -10.44 46.86 2.95
N PHE A 195 -9.33 47.41 2.45
CA PHE A 195 -9.32 48.20 1.22
C PHE A 195 -9.74 47.38 0.00
N ARG A 196 -9.52 46.05 0.03
CA ARG A 196 -9.99 45.10 -0.99
C ARG A 196 -11.49 45.17 -1.26
N TYR A 197 -12.31 45.56 -0.27
CA TYR A 197 -13.76 45.68 -0.45
C TYR A 197 -14.16 46.75 -1.48
N LYS A 198 -13.26 47.69 -1.83
CA LYS A 198 -13.48 48.65 -2.94
C LYS A 198 -13.71 47.96 -4.29
N ASN A 199 -13.18 46.74 -4.45
CA ASN A 199 -13.23 45.98 -5.69
C ASN A 199 -14.57 45.27 -5.88
N LEU A 200 -15.41 45.18 -4.84
CA LEU A 200 -16.75 44.60 -4.93
C LEU A 200 -17.73 45.59 -5.57
N LYS A 201 -18.78 45.08 -6.24
CA LYS A 201 -19.76 45.93 -6.94
C LYS A 201 -20.72 46.63 -5.99
N ALA A 202 -21.06 45.98 -4.88
CA ALA A 202 -22.03 46.47 -3.91
C ALA A 202 -21.58 47.78 -3.22
N PRO A 203 -22.44 48.82 -3.16
CA PRO A 203 -22.04 50.15 -2.71
C PRO A 203 -21.68 50.21 -1.22
N ASP A 204 -22.38 49.43 -0.38
CA ASP A 204 -22.07 49.29 1.04
C ASP A 204 -20.64 48.77 1.27
N LYS A 205 -20.21 47.80 0.46
CA LYS A 205 -18.85 47.24 0.51
C LYS A 205 -17.81 48.24 0.02
N LYS A 206 -18.13 49.00 -1.03
CA LYS A 206 -17.24 50.06 -1.52
C LYS A 206 -16.98 51.13 -0.46
N VAL A 207 -18.00 51.53 0.29
CA VAL A 207 -17.85 52.48 1.40
C VAL A 207 -16.87 51.93 2.43
N VAL A 208 -16.97 50.66 2.83
CA VAL A 208 -16.02 50.04 3.76
C VAL A 208 -14.58 50.10 3.22
N GLY A 209 -14.40 49.75 1.95
CA GLY A 209 -13.07 49.80 1.32
C GLY A 209 -12.48 51.21 1.28
N TRP A 210 -13.23 52.21 0.84
CA TRP A 210 -12.73 53.59 0.80
C TRP A 210 -12.54 54.19 2.19
N SER A 211 -13.42 53.89 3.14
CA SER A 211 -13.26 54.30 4.54
C SER A 211 -12.00 53.72 5.18
N SER A 212 -11.59 52.49 4.81
CA SER A 212 -10.34 51.92 5.32
C SER A 212 -9.10 52.62 4.75
N LEU A 213 -9.15 53.13 3.51
CA LEU A 213 -8.08 53.97 2.96
C LEU A 213 -8.00 55.32 3.69
N VAL A 214 -9.14 55.96 3.93
CA VAL A 214 -9.19 57.22 4.68
C VAL A 214 -8.64 57.01 6.10
N LEU A 215 -9.09 55.97 6.79
CA LEU A 215 -8.58 55.60 8.10
C LEU A 215 -7.08 55.34 8.07
N PHE A 216 -6.58 54.61 7.07
CA PHE A 216 -5.14 54.37 6.89
C PHE A 216 -4.37 55.67 6.76
N VAL A 217 -4.80 56.61 5.91
CA VAL A 217 -4.10 57.88 5.71
C VAL A 217 -4.05 58.66 7.02
N PHE A 218 -5.18 58.83 7.71
CA PHE A 218 -5.22 59.58 8.96
C PHE A 218 -4.41 58.91 10.07
N VAL A 219 -4.59 57.60 10.28
CA VAL A 219 -3.88 56.87 11.35
C VAL A 219 -2.40 56.78 11.05
N SER A 220 -1.99 56.51 9.81
CA SER A 220 -0.58 56.44 9.43
C SER A 220 0.09 57.81 9.60
N LEU A 221 -0.52 58.89 9.14
CA LEU A 221 0.04 60.23 9.34
C LEU A 221 0.13 60.58 10.83
N PHE A 222 -0.94 60.35 11.58
CA PHE A 222 -1.00 60.64 13.00
C PHE A 222 0.00 59.82 13.81
N CYS A 223 0.03 58.49 13.65
CA CYS A 223 0.93 57.61 14.40
C CYS A 223 2.39 57.91 14.09
N ASN A 224 2.77 58.08 12.82
CA ASN A 224 4.16 58.39 12.49
C ASN A 224 4.57 59.79 12.99
N ALA A 225 3.67 60.78 12.96
CA ALA A 225 3.93 62.10 13.54
C ALA A 225 4.04 62.05 15.07
N LEU A 226 3.19 61.24 15.71
CA LEU A 226 3.25 60.98 17.14
C LEU A 226 4.57 60.33 17.53
N PHE A 227 5.08 59.38 16.75
CA PHE A 227 6.36 58.73 17.03
C PHE A 227 7.56 59.65 16.82
N ALA A 228 7.47 60.55 15.83
CA ALA A 228 8.45 61.61 15.60
C ALA A 228 8.48 62.66 16.72
N ALA A 229 7.32 63.09 17.22
CA ALA A 229 7.22 64.01 18.35
C ALA A 229 7.64 63.33 19.66
N PHE A 230 7.24 62.06 19.84
CA PHE A 230 7.58 61.25 21.00
C PHE A 230 9.08 61.03 21.14
N ARG A 231 9.83 60.92 20.03
CA ARG A 231 11.30 60.83 20.08
C ARG A 231 11.92 61.97 20.89
N THR A 232 11.49 63.20 20.65
CA THR A 232 12.09 64.37 21.32
C THR A 232 11.76 64.38 22.82
N GLU A 233 10.54 63.99 23.19
CA GLU A 233 10.14 63.85 24.60
C GLU A 233 10.81 62.65 25.27
N TYR A 234 11.03 61.56 24.52
CA TYR A 234 11.66 60.34 25.02
C TYR A 234 13.13 60.53 25.40
N GLN A 235 13.84 61.45 24.74
CA GLN A 235 15.22 61.82 25.11
C GLN A 235 15.30 62.51 26.50
N LEU A 236 14.18 62.99 27.02
CA LEU A 236 14.08 63.63 28.34
C LEU A 236 13.69 62.65 29.45
N VAL A 237 13.32 61.42 29.11
CA VAL A 237 12.98 60.36 30.09
C VAL A 237 14.24 59.93 30.83
N VAL A 238 14.19 59.74 32.15
CA VAL A 238 15.37 59.39 32.94
C VAL A 238 15.46 57.87 33.11
N ASP A 239 14.31 57.21 33.32
CA ASP A 239 14.21 55.77 33.39
C ASP A 239 13.14 55.21 32.43
N PRO A 240 13.55 54.69 31.25
CA PRO A 240 12.63 54.06 30.29
C PRO A 240 11.96 52.77 30.79
N SER A 241 12.44 52.17 31.89
CA SER A 241 11.79 51.01 32.50
C SER A 241 10.57 51.40 33.33
N GLU A 242 10.47 52.67 33.74
CA GLU A 242 9.29 53.23 34.39
C GLU A 242 8.23 53.61 33.36
N PHE A 243 7.18 52.79 33.26
CA PHE A 243 6.05 53.02 32.36
C PHE A 243 5.37 54.39 32.57
N SER A 244 5.40 54.93 33.80
CA SER A 244 4.88 56.25 34.13
C SER A 244 5.58 57.36 33.34
N GLU A 245 6.91 57.38 33.29
CA GLU A 245 7.68 58.42 32.59
C GLU A 245 7.45 58.35 31.07
N VAL A 246 7.50 57.14 30.51
CA VAL A 246 7.22 56.88 29.09
C VAL A 246 5.79 57.32 28.72
N SER A 247 4.82 57.07 29.59
CA SER A 247 3.42 57.48 29.36
C SER A 247 3.23 59.00 29.37
N VAL A 248 4.00 59.73 30.18
CA VAL A 248 3.97 61.21 30.23
C VAL A 248 4.56 61.79 28.95
N ALA A 249 5.72 61.29 28.51
CA ALA A 249 6.32 61.67 27.23
C ALA A 249 5.37 61.44 26.05
N PHE A 250 4.65 60.31 26.04
CA PHE A 250 3.64 60.01 25.01
C PHE A 250 2.46 60.99 25.04
N ARG A 251 2.01 61.40 26.23
CA ARG A 251 0.94 62.41 26.39
C ARG A 251 1.36 63.79 25.91
N HIS A 252 2.61 64.18 26.10
CA HIS A 252 3.15 65.45 25.58
C HIS A 252 3.30 65.43 24.06
N ALA A 253 3.68 64.28 23.48
CA ALA A 253 3.81 64.12 22.03
C ALA A 253 2.45 64.12 21.29
N TRP A 254 1.37 63.77 21.96
CA TRP A 254 0.02 63.70 21.38
C TRP A 254 -0.48 65.01 20.75
N PRO A 255 -0.53 66.16 21.47
CA PRO A 255 -0.98 67.42 20.89
C PRO A 255 -0.08 67.90 19.73
N GLU A 256 1.23 67.67 19.83
CA GLU A 256 2.20 67.99 18.77
C GLU A 256 1.89 67.22 17.47
N ALA A 257 1.55 65.93 17.58
CA ALA A 257 1.17 65.11 16.42
C ALA A 257 -0.12 65.59 15.74
N VAL A 258 -1.06 66.15 16.51
CA VAL A 258 -2.32 66.69 15.97
C VAL A 258 -2.08 67.97 15.14
N LEU A 259 -1.04 68.75 15.46
CA LEU A 259 -0.68 69.95 14.69
C LEU A 259 -0.34 69.65 13.23
N LEU A 260 0.05 68.40 12.91
CA LEU A 260 0.28 67.96 11.53
C LEU A 260 -0.94 68.24 10.65
N PHE A 261 -2.15 67.99 11.16
CA PHE A 261 -3.39 68.19 10.40
C PHE A 261 -3.76 69.66 10.23
N LYS A 262 -3.14 70.56 10.98
CA LYS A 262 -3.27 72.02 10.82
C LYS A 262 -2.17 72.62 9.93
N GLY A 263 -1.14 71.85 9.60
CA GLY A 263 0.04 72.32 8.86
C GLY A 263 1.09 73.02 9.72
N ASP A 264 0.92 73.01 11.05
CA ASP A 264 1.75 73.77 12.01
C ASP A 264 2.76 72.87 12.77
N MET A 265 2.93 71.61 12.36
CA MET A 265 3.87 70.70 13.02
C MET A 265 5.31 71.05 12.66
N GLU A 266 6.10 71.41 13.66
CA GLU A 266 7.54 71.65 13.53
C GLU A 266 8.34 70.41 13.96
N PHE A 267 9.19 69.89 13.07
CA PHE A 267 10.14 68.83 13.43
C PHE A 267 11.33 69.43 14.17
N LYS A 268 11.44 69.14 15.48
CA LYS A 268 12.49 69.67 16.36
C LYS A 268 13.91 69.18 16.02
N ASP A 269 14.05 68.09 15.25
CA ASP A 269 15.33 67.49 14.83
C ASP A 269 15.18 66.76 13.47
N HIS A 270 16.26 66.71 12.67
CA HIS A 270 16.33 66.02 11.38
C HIS A 270 16.07 64.51 11.51
N TRP A 271 16.46 63.91 12.63
CA TRP A 271 16.20 62.49 12.88
C TRP A 271 14.72 62.19 13.11
N SER A 272 13.95 63.10 13.72
CA SER A 272 12.49 62.95 13.86
C SER A 272 11.77 63.03 12.52
N PHE A 273 12.27 63.84 11.57
CA PHE A 273 11.78 63.87 10.20
C PHE A 273 12.06 62.56 9.44
N LEU A 274 13.27 61.99 9.58
CA LEU A 274 13.63 60.70 9.01
C LEU A 274 12.76 59.56 9.57
N LEU A 275 12.52 59.55 10.89
CA LEU A 275 11.65 58.58 11.56
C LEU A 275 10.22 58.63 11.00
N PHE A 276 9.67 59.84 10.85
CA PHE A 276 8.36 60.05 10.23
C PHE A 276 8.31 59.50 8.80
N GLY A 277 9.31 59.81 7.97
CA GLY A 277 9.36 59.40 6.58
C GLY A 277 9.51 57.88 6.39
N ILE A 278 10.44 57.26 7.12
CA ILE A 278 10.66 55.80 7.05
C ILE A 278 9.43 55.04 7.57
N GLY A 279 8.87 55.46 8.71
CA GLY A 279 7.67 54.85 9.26
C GLY A 279 6.48 54.96 8.31
N LEU A 280 6.32 56.08 7.60
CA LEU A 280 5.29 56.23 6.57
C LEU A 280 5.50 55.26 5.39
N LEU A 281 6.73 55.09 4.91
CA LEU A 281 7.06 54.14 3.85
C LEU A 281 6.74 52.69 4.26
N LEU A 282 7.13 52.31 5.47
CA LEU A 282 6.87 50.97 6.00
C LEU A 282 5.37 50.74 6.25
N SER A 283 4.63 51.77 6.68
CA SER A 283 3.16 51.76 6.78
C SER A 283 2.48 51.53 5.42
N VAL A 284 2.93 52.22 4.36
CA VAL A 284 2.43 52.02 2.99
C VAL A 284 2.71 50.60 2.50
N TRP A 285 3.90 50.06 2.79
CA TRP A 285 4.25 48.71 2.37
C TRP A 285 3.43 47.66 3.14
N ALA A 286 3.18 47.86 4.43
CA ALA A 286 2.29 47.04 5.24
C ALA A 286 0.87 47.03 4.68
N PHE A 287 0.34 48.21 4.32
CA PHE A 287 -0.96 48.35 3.69
C PHE A 287 -1.03 47.60 2.35
N TYR A 288 -0.01 47.74 1.51
CA TYR A 288 0.10 46.99 0.25
C TYR A 288 0.15 45.47 0.49
N LYS A 289 0.85 45.01 1.52
CA LYS A 289 0.87 43.60 1.92
C LYS A 289 -0.49 43.12 2.41
N GLY A 290 -1.21 43.94 3.18
CA GLY A 290 -2.58 43.63 3.61
C GLY A 290 -3.54 43.48 2.44
N TYR A 291 -3.40 44.34 1.42
CA TYR A 291 -4.18 44.27 0.19
C TYR A 291 -3.89 43.02 -0.65
N THR A 292 -2.67 42.50 -0.60
CA THR A 292 -2.20 41.32 -1.38
C THR A 292 -2.17 40.02 -0.56
N LEU A 293 -2.64 40.04 0.68
CA LEU A 293 -2.61 38.89 1.59
C LEU A 293 -3.54 37.74 1.15
N ASP A 294 -4.55 38.08 0.35
CA ASP A 294 -5.55 37.16 -0.19
C ASP A 294 -6.10 37.75 -1.50
N ASP A 295 -7.08 37.09 -2.12
CA ASP A 295 -7.68 37.54 -3.37
C ASP A 295 -8.15 38.99 -3.31
N ARG A 296 -7.94 39.72 -4.42
CA ARG A 296 -8.33 41.13 -4.58
C ARG A 296 -9.81 41.35 -4.30
N PHE A 297 -10.65 40.35 -4.53
CA PHE A 297 -12.08 40.34 -4.28
C PHE A 297 -12.37 39.50 -3.03
N PRO A 298 -12.70 40.12 -1.88
CA PRO A 298 -12.99 39.40 -0.65
C PRO A 298 -14.06 38.33 -0.85
N GLY A 299 -13.74 37.07 -0.53
CA GLY A 299 -14.63 35.92 -0.69
C GLY A 299 -14.51 35.16 -2.02
N HIS A 300 -13.80 35.69 -3.02
CA HIS A 300 -13.55 34.98 -4.27
C HIS A 300 -12.63 33.77 -4.06
N GLY A 301 -11.50 33.98 -3.37
CA GLY A 301 -10.51 32.93 -3.13
C GLY A 301 -11.07 31.74 -2.32
N SER A 302 -11.95 31.99 -1.34
CA SER A 302 -12.58 30.90 -0.58
C SER A 302 -13.55 30.07 -1.43
N LYS A 303 -14.32 30.71 -2.32
CA LYS A 303 -15.23 30.03 -3.25
C LYS A 303 -14.47 29.24 -4.31
N ASP A 304 -13.38 29.79 -4.83
CA ASP A 304 -12.50 29.08 -5.77
C ASP A 304 -11.85 27.86 -5.11
N LYS A 305 -11.32 28.00 -3.88
CA LYS A 305 -10.80 26.88 -3.09
C LYS A 305 -11.85 25.80 -2.83
N ALA A 306 -13.06 26.20 -2.46
CA ALA A 306 -14.17 25.26 -2.24
C ALA A 306 -14.54 24.51 -3.53
N PHE A 307 -14.60 25.21 -4.67
CA PHE A 307 -14.83 24.59 -5.97
C PHE A 307 -13.71 23.60 -6.34
N ARG A 308 -12.44 24.00 -6.20
CA ARG A 308 -11.29 23.12 -6.48
C ARG A 308 -11.29 21.88 -5.59
N ALA A 309 -11.55 22.04 -4.29
CA ALA A 309 -11.64 20.92 -3.36
C ALA A 309 -12.77 19.95 -3.73
N ALA A 310 -13.96 20.46 -4.08
CA ALA A 310 -15.08 19.64 -4.51
C ALA A 310 -14.83 18.96 -5.86
N ALA A 311 -14.17 19.64 -6.81
CA ALA A 311 -13.80 19.07 -8.10
C ALA A 311 -12.75 17.96 -7.96
N GLN A 312 -11.78 18.15 -7.06
CA GLN A 312 -10.81 17.13 -6.72
C GLN A 312 -11.49 15.92 -6.07
N LEU A 313 -12.40 16.14 -5.11
CA LEU A 313 -13.16 15.06 -4.47
C LEU A 313 -13.97 14.25 -5.48
N GLU A 314 -14.70 14.89 -6.40
CA GLU A 314 -15.43 14.18 -7.46
C GLU A 314 -14.49 13.34 -8.34
N THR A 315 -13.34 13.91 -8.73
CA THR A 315 -12.33 13.20 -9.54
C THR A 315 -11.80 11.97 -8.80
N GLU A 316 -11.46 12.12 -7.51
CA GLU A 316 -11.00 11.01 -6.67
C GLU A 316 -12.05 9.90 -6.55
N GLU A 317 -13.33 10.25 -6.37
CA GLU A 317 -14.42 9.26 -6.33
C GLU A 317 -14.66 8.59 -7.68
N GLN A 318 -14.54 9.32 -8.80
CA GLN A 318 -14.64 8.74 -10.14
C GLN A 318 -13.49 7.74 -10.41
N ASP A 319 -12.27 8.08 -9.99
CA ASP A 319 -11.11 7.21 -10.15
C ASP A 319 -11.20 5.97 -9.26
N LYS A 320 -11.72 6.09 -8.03
CA LYS A 320 -12.05 4.93 -7.17
C LYS A 320 -13.06 4.00 -7.84
N ALA A 321 -14.13 4.54 -8.43
CA ALA A 321 -15.11 3.74 -9.15
C ALA A 321 -14.50 3.01 -10.36
N ARG A 322 -13.69 3.70 -11.16
CA ARG A 322 -12.92 3.09 -12.27
C ARG A 322 -12.01 1.97 -11.80
N HIS A 323 -11.29 2.19 -10.71
CA HIS A 323 -10.35 1.20 -10.14
C HIS A 323 -11.08 -0.07 -9.71
N LYS A 324 -12.18 0.06 -8.98
CA LYS A 324 -13.01 -1.08 -8.54
C LYS A 324 -13.51 -1.93 -9.70
N VAL A 325 -14.06 -1.29 -10.74
CA VAL A 325 -14.52 -1.99 -11.96
C VAL A 325 -13.35 -2.70 -12.64
N LYS A 326 -12.19 -2.03 -12.77
CA LYS A 326 -10.99 -2.63 -13.37
C LYS A 326 -10.49 -3.83 -12.58
N GLU A 327 -10.44 -3.75 -11.25
CA GLU A 327 -10.03 -4.86 -10.39
C GLU A 327 -10.97 -6.05 -10.50
N LEU A 328 -12.29 -5.81 -10.50
CA LEU A 328 -13.29 -6.86 -10.66
C LEU A 328 -13.09 -7.62 -11.98
N LEU A 329 -12.96 -6.88 -13.09
CA LEU A 329 -12.74 -7.45 -14.42
C LEU A 329 -11.38 -8.18 -14.51
N HIS A 330 -10.34 -7.62 -13.92
CA HIS A 330 -9.02 -8.25 -13.84
C HIS A 330 -9.06 -9.55 -13.04
N HIS A 331 -9.76 -9.59 -11.90
CA HIS A 331 -9.91 -10.78 -11.08
C HIS A 331 -10.63 -11.89 -11.85
N ARG A 332 -11.73 -11.57 -12.56
CA ARG A 332 -12.44 -12.52 -13.43
C ARG A 332 -11.55 -13.06 -14.54
N ARG A 333 -10.81 -12.18 -15.21
CA ARG A 333 -9.83 -12.59 -16.23
C ARG A 333 -8.78 -13.54 -15.65
N ALA A 334 -8.25 -13.24 -14.46
CA ALA A 334 -7.28 -14.08 -13.78
C ALA A 334 -7.84 -15.45 -13.40
N GLN A 335 -9.11 -15.54 -12.99
CA GLN A 335 -9.78 -16.82 -12.72
C GLN A 335 -9.85 -17.70 -13.97
N VAL A 336 -10.25 -17.14 -15.12
CA VAL A 336 -10.30 -17.87 -16.41
C VAL A 336 -8.90 -18.29 -16.85
N GLN A 337 -7.91 -17.41 -16.71
CA GLN A 337 -6.52 -17.71 -17.06
C GLN A 337 -5.90 -18.78 -16.16
N ALA A 338 -6.23 -18.78 -14.87
CA ALA A 338 -5.82 -19.83 -13.94
C ALA A 338 -6.46 -21.17 -14.34
N ALA A 339 -7.76 -21.20 -14.67
CA ALA A 339 -8.44 -22.40 -15.13
C ALA A 339 -7.84 -22.98 -16.41
N LEU A 340 -7.33 -22.14 -17.32
CA LEU A 340 -6.61 -22.57 -18.53
C LEU A 340 -5.29 -23.28 -18.23
N HIS A 341 -4.56 -22.87 -17.19
CA HIS A 341 -3.22 -23.37 -16.89
C HIS A 341 -3.20 -24.50 -15.86
N GLU A 342 -4.15 -24.51 -14.94
CA GLU A 342 -4.18 -25.45 -13.80
C GLU A 342 -4.12 -26.94 -14.22
N PRO A 343 -4.89 -27.42 -15.23
CA PRO A 343 -4.79 -28.81 -15.67
C PRO A 343 -3.37 -29.19 -16.14
N SER A 344 -2.70 -28.28 -16.85
CA SER A 344 -1.32 -28.51 -17.32
C SER A 344 -0.32 -28.60 -16.17
N THR A 345 -0.50 -27.79 -15.12
CA THR A 345 0.30 -27.86 -13.90
C THR A 345 0.11 -29.22 -13.20
N GLN A 346 -1.14 -29.67 -13.07
CA GLN A 346 -1.46 -30.97 -12.46
C GLN A 346 -0.86 -32.14 -13.27
N VAL A 347 -0.91 -32.09 -14.61
CA VAL A 347 -0.25 -33.07 -15.49
C VAL A 347 1.25 -33.18 -15.21
N GLY A 348 1.93 -32.04 -15.01
CA GLY A 348 3.35 -32.00 -14.67
C GLY A 348 3.65 -32.61 -13.30
N MET A 349 2.80 -32.36 -12.31
CA MET A 349 2.95 -32.94 -10.96
C MET A 349 2.77 -34.47 -10.99
N LEU A 350 1.75 -34.99 -11.68
CA LEU A 350 1.56 -36.43 -11.82
C LEU A 350 2.68 -37.10 -12.60
N ALA A 351 3.23 -36.44 -13.63
CA ALA A 351 4.40 -36.96 -14.36
C ALA A 351 5.59 -37.19 -13.42
N ARG A 352 5.83 -36.24 -12.51
CA ARG A 352 6.89 -36.34 -11.51
C ARG A 352 6.62 -37.46 -10.52
N ARG A 353 5.39 -37.60 -10.01
CA ARG A 353 5.05 -38.68 -9.07
C ARG A 353 5.22 -40.06 -9.69
N ILE A 354 4.82 -40.24 -10.95
CA ILE A 354 5.04 -41.49 -11.69
C ILE A 354 6.54 -41.82 -11.73
N ALA A 355 7.38 -40.84 -12.08
CA ALA A 355 8.83 -41.03 -12.13
C ALA A 355 9.43 -41.37 -10.75
N ASP A 356 8.97 -40.71 -9.69
CA ASP A 356 9.43 -40.95 -8.31
C ASP A 356 9.07 -42.37 -7.85
N LEU A 357 7.85 -42.84 -8.14
CA LEU A 357 7.41 -44.20 -7.78
C LEU A 357 8.19 -45.27 -8.56
N GLN A 358 8.42 -45.06 -9.85
CA GLN A 358 9.27 -45.95 -10.67
C GLN A 358 10.71 -45.99 -10.15
N HIS A 359 11.25 -44.85 -9.71
CA HIS A 359 12.57 -44.78 -9.10
C HIS A 359 12.62 -45.54 -7.76
N ALA A 360 11.61 -45.37 -6.90
CA ALA A 360 11.51 -46.07 -5.63
C ALA A 360 11.48 -47.59 -5.82
N ARG A 361 10.69 -48.09 -6.80
CA ARG A 361 10.67 -49.51 -7.18
C ARG A 361 12.06 -50.00 -7.57
N LYS A 362 12.71 -49.32 -8.51
CA LYS A 362 14.05 -49.69 -9.00
C LYS A 362 15.08 -49.70 -7.86
N SER A 363 15.01 -48.72 -6.96
CA SER A 363 15.89 -48.65 -5.79
C SER A 363 15.67 -49.84 -4.85
N MET A 364 14.41 -50.20 -4.56
CA MET A 364 14.09 -51.38 -3.74
C MET A 364 14.64 -52.67 -4.37
N GLU A 365 14.39 -52.89 -5.67
CA GLU A 365 14.88 -54.08 -6.38
C GLU A 365 16.41 -54.19 -6.36
N GLN A 366 17.11 -53.06 -6.56
CA GLN A 366 18.57 -53.01 -6.53
C GLN A 366 19.14 -53.33 -5.13
N ARG A 367 18.51 -52.80 -4.08
CA ARG A 367 18.92 -53.04 -2.69
C ARG A 367 18.59 -54.45 -2.23
N ALA A 368 17.42 -54.97 -2.58
CA ALA A 368 17.07 -56.37 -2.32
C ALA A 368 18.05 -57.33 -3.01
N ALA A 369 18.44 -57.04 -4.25
CA ALA A 369 19.48 -57.79 -4.94
C ALA A 369 20.83 -57.70 -4.23
N ALA A 370 21.19 -56.57 -3.61
CA ALA A 370 22.41 -56.45 -2.81
C ALA A 370 22.35 -57.32 -1.54
N VAL A 371 21.25 -57.27 -0.79
CA VAL A 371 21.02 -58.13 0.38
C VAL A 371 21.15 -59.60 0.02
N LEU A 372 20.53 -60.04 -1.09
CA LEU A 372 20.60 -61.42 -1.56
C LEU A 372 22.01 -61.86 -1.97
N ARG A 373 22.77 -60.98 -2.65
CA ARG A 373 24.16 -61.25 -3.02
C ARG A 373 25.04 -61.41 -1.78
N ASP A 374 24.92 -60.50 -0.82
CA ASP A 374 25.74 -60.50 0.39
C ASP A 374 25.36 -61.65 1.31
N PHE A 375 24.07 -61.97 1.44
CA PHE A 375 23.59 -63.18 2.10
C PHE A 375 24.22 -64.43 1.49
N SER A 376 24.14 -64.58 0.16
CA SER A 376 24.69 -65.73 -0.58
C SER A 376 26.21 -65.87 -0.38
N LEU A 377 26.93 -64.75 -0.34
CA LEU A 377 28.37 -64.71 -0.07
C LEU A 377 28.70 -65.22 1.34
N VAL A 378 27.99 -64.71 2.36
CA VAL A 378 28.28 -64.99 3.77
C VAL A 378 27.87 -66.42 4.14
N ILE A 379 26.69 -66.87 3.72
CA ILE A 379 26.22 -68.24 3.98
C ILE A 379 27.07 -69.27 3.23
N GLY A 380 27.50 -68.95 2.00
CA GLY A 380 28.43 -69.79 1.23
C GLY A 380 29.77 -69.93 1.93
N ALA A 381 30.31 -68.82 2.44
CA ALA A 381 31.56 -68.83 3.21
C ALA A 381 31.44 -69.60 4.53
N TYR A 382 30.31 -69.49 5.23
CA TYR A 382 30.01 -70.28 6.44
C TYR A 382 30.03 -71.79 6.13
N ARG A 383 29.23 -72.23 5.15
CA ARG A 383 29.13 -73.63 4.73
C ARG A 383 30.45 -74.18 4.23
N GLN A 384 31.20 -73.40 3.43
CA GLN A 384 32.53 -73.79 2.94
C GLN A 384 33.56 -73.92 4.08
N ALA A 385 33.56 -72.99 5.02
CA ALA A 385 34.45 -73.03 6.17
C ALA A 385 34.15 -74.25 7.06
N ASN A 386 32.86 -74.54 7.31
CA ASN A 386 32.44 -75.75 8.01
C ASN A 386 32.91 -77.03 7.27
N ALA A 387 32.66 -77.07 5.96
CA ALA A 387 33.03 -78.16 5.07
C ALA A 387 34.54 -78.44 4.96
N SER A 388 35.39 -77.44 5.28
CA SER A 388 36.85 -77.55 5.19
C SER A 388 37.50 -78.21 6.42
N VAL A 389 36.81 -78.22 7.56
CA VAL A 389 37.36 -78.71 8.85
C VAL A 389 36.59 -79.95 9.37
N SER A 390 35.38 -80.21 8.86
CA SER A 390 34.55 -81.33 9.33
C SER A 390 35.12 -82.70 8.95
N VAL A 391 35.05 -83.64 9.88
CA VAL A 391 35.45 -85.05 9.71
C VAL A 391 34.28 -85.93 9.26
N LEU A 392 33.03 -85.45 9.43
CA LEU A 392 31.81 -86.14 9.03
C LEU A 392 31.38 -85.76 7.61
N PRO A 393 30.66 -86.64 6.89
CA PRO A 393 29.97 -86.28 5.65
C PRO A 393 29.04 -85.08 5.87
N ARG A 394 28.99 -84.19 4.89
CA ARG A 394 28.21 -82.94 4.97
C ARG A 394 26.70 -83.24 4.86
N PRO A 395 25.84 -82.44 5.50
CA PRO A 395 24.40 -82.53 5.28
C PRO A 395 24.04 -82.38 3.80
N ALA A 396 23.05 -83.13 3.34
CA ALA A 396 22.63 -83.10 1.94
C ALA A 396 22.19 -81.70 1.47
N TYR A 397 21.54 -80.92 2.36
CA TYR A 397 21.01 -79.58 2.02
C TYR A 397 22.09 -78.54 1.74
N PHE A 398 23.36 -78.77 2.11
CA PHE A 398 24.46 -77.85 1.78
C PHE A 398 24.66 -77.69 0.27
N LYS A 399 24.19 -78.67 -0.52
CA LYS A 399 24.21 -78.62 -2.00
C LYS A 399 23.13 -77.70 -2.58
N ASN A 400 22.09 -77.39 -1.81
CA ASN A 400 21.00 -76.53 -2.26
C ASN A 400 21.42 -75.06 -2.12
N PRO A 401 21.06 -74.19 -3.08
CA PRO A 401 21.29 -72.77 -2.94
C PRO A 401 20.57 -72.24 -1.68
N PRO A 402 21.19 -71.30 -0.95
CA PRO A 402 20.58 -70.72 0.23
C PRO A 402 19.32 -69.94 -0.22
N ALA A 403 18.15 -70.35 0.28
CA ALA A 403 16.88 -69.73 -0.06
C ALA A 403 16.34 -68.97 1.15
N LEU A 404 15.90 -67.73 0.92
CA LEU A 404 15.13 -66.95 1.88
C LEU A 404 13.63 -67.20 1.66
N ALA A 405 12.84 -67.16 2.71
CA ALA A 405 11.39 -67.32 2.64
C ALA A 405 10.69 -66.04 2.15
N PHE A 406 11.31 -64.87 2.38
CA PHE A 406 10.79 -63.58 1.96
C PHE A 406 11.49 -63.04 0.71
N ALA A 407 10.71 -62.52 -0.23
CA ALA A 407 11.18 -61.78 -1.39
C ALA A 407 10.39 -60.47 -1.50
N VAL A 408 11.05 -59.40 -1.94
CA VAL A 408 10.38 -58.12 -2.19
C VAL A 408 9.43 -58.23 -3.38
N ASP A 409 8.34 -57.47 -3.33
CA ASP A 409 7.32 -57.39 -4.39
C ASP A 409 7.11 -55.93 -4.80
N GLY A 410 7.41 -55.65 -6.07
CA GLY A 410 7.22 -54.33 -6.69
C GLY A 410 5.93 -54.17 -7.48
N SER A 411 5.11 -55.23 -7.60
CA SER A 411 3.95 -55.27 -8.50
C SER A 411 2.86 -54.26 -8.13
N ALA A 412 2.72 -53.93 -6.85
CA ALA A 412 1.77 -52.93 -6.37
C ALA A 412 2.00 -51.53 -6.99
N ALA A 413 3.23 -51.17 -7.36
CA ALA A 413 3.47 -49.91 -8.06
C ALA A 413 2.95 -49.91 -9.49
N ASP A 414 2.85 -51.05 -10.17
CA ASP A 414 2.40 -51.10 -11.56
C ASP A 414 0.94 -50.68 -11.68
N GLU A 415 0.10 -51.15 -10.76
CA GLU A 415 -1.31 -50.73 -10.68
C GLU A 415 -1.43 -49.23 -10.43
N VAL A 416 -0.68 -48.69 -9.46
CA VAL A 416 -0.73 -47.26 -9.12
C VAL A 416 -0.18 -46.39 -10.25
N VAL A 417 0.88 -46.81 -10.94
CA VAL A 417 1.41 -46.11 -12.11
C VAL A 417 0.38 -46.06 -13.24
N VAL A 418 -0.35 -47.16 -13.49
CA VAL A 418 -1.44 -47.19 -14.47
C VAL A 418 -2.55 -46.23 -14.07
N GLN A 419 -2.95 -46.20 -12.80
CA GLN A 419 -3.97 -45.28 -12.30
C GLN A 419 -3.54 -43.81 -12.43
N LEU A 420 -2.33 -43.46 -11.98
CA LEU A 420 -1.76 -42.12 -12.11
C LEU A 420 -1.68 -41.68 -13.59
N SER A 421 -1.25 -42.58 -14.47
CA SER A 421 -1.20 -42.31 -15.92
C SER A 421 -2.59 -42.12 -16.52
N GLY A 422 -3.58 -42.87 -16.05
CA GLY A 422 -4.98 -42.71 -16.43
C GLY A 422 -5.51 -41.33 -16.05
N VAL A 423 -5.32 -40.92 -14.79
CA VAL A 423 -5.74 -39.58 -14.30
C VAL A 423 -4.98 -38.47 -15.03
N GLN A 424 -3.68 -38.65 -15.30
CA GLN A 424 -2.90 -37.72 -16.11
C GLN A 424 -3.47 -37.58 -17.54
N GLY A 425 -3.91 -38.68 -18.15
CA GLY A 425 -4.58 -38.68 -19.44
C GLY A 425 -5.90 -37.90 -19.41
N LEU A 426 -6.73 -38.12 -18.37
CA LEU A 426 -7.97 -37.37 -18.17
C LEU A 426 -7.71 -35.87 -18.04
N LEU A 427 -6.69 -35.46 -17.29
CA LEU A 427 -6.33 -34.04 -17.16
C LEU A 427 -5.85 -33.42 -18.48
N LYS A 428 -5.11 -34.15 -19.31
CA LYS A 428 -4.71 -33.68 -20.64
C LYS A 428 -5.92 -33.50 -21.54
N GLN A 429 -6.81 -34.49 -21.56
CA GLN A 429 -8.04 -34.41 -22.33
C GLN A 429 -8.92 -33.25 -21.85
N LEU A 430 -9.09 -33.08 -20.55
CA LEU A 430 -9.80 -31.95 -19.95
C LEU A 430 -9.20 -30.61 -20.38
N ALA A 431 -7.87 -30.50 -20.37
CA ALA A 431 -7.17 -29.29 -20.79
C ALA A 431 -7.48 -28.95 -22.26
N ASP A 432 -7.46 -29.94 -23.14
CA ASP A 432 -7.74 -29.77 -24.57
C ASP A 432 -9.21 -29.45 -24.83
N ASP A 433 -10.13 -30.18 -24.20
CA ASP A 433 -11.59 -30.02 -24.36
C ASP A 433 -12.06 -28.62 -23.91
N GLN A 434 -11.48 -28.08 -22.84
CA GLN A 434 -11.89 -26.79 -22.28
C GLN A 434 -11.14 -25.59 -22.87
N ARG A 435 -10.04 -25.84 -23.60
CA ARG A 435 -9.14 -24.79 -24.10
C ARG A 435 -9.87 -23.79 -24.98
N GLU A 436 -10.67 -24.25 -25.92
CA GLU A 436 -11.36 -23.38 -26.86
C GLU A 436 -12.40 -22.52 -26.14
N GLY A 437 -13.25 -23.13 -25.32
CA GLY A 437 -14.30 -22.44 -24.57
C GLY A 437 -13.75 -21.40 -23.58
N LEU A 438 -12.71 -21.75 -22.82
CA LEU A 438 -12.08 -20.81 -21.89
C LEU A 438 -11.33 -19.68 -22.62
N ASN A 439 -10.69 -19.94 -23.77
CA ASN A 439 -10.09 -18.87 -24.58
C ASN A 439 -11.14 -17.95 -25.20
N ALA A 440 -12.27 -18.51 -25.68
CA ALA A 440 -13.39 -17.72 -26.16
C ALA A 440 -13.93 -16.81 -25.03
N ARG A 441 -14.08 -17.36 -23.82
CA ARG A 441 -14.48 -16.58 -22.62
C ARG A 441 -13.47 -15.51 -22.28
N LEU A 442 -12.18 -15.82 -22.32
CA LEU A 442 -11.10 -14.87 -22.05
C LEU A 442 -11.12 -13.69 -23.03
N ASN A 443 -11.37 -13.97 -24.31
CA ASN A 443 -11.48 -12.95 -25.36
C ASN A 443 -12.75 -12.12 -25.20
N ALA A 444 -13.89 -12.75 -24.87
CA ALA A 444 -15.14 -12.06 -24.55
C ALA A 444 -14.94 -11.08 -23.39
N LEU A 445 -14.35 -11.52 -22.28
CA LEU A 445 -14.04 -10.66 -21.13
C LEU A 445 -13.12 -9.49 -21.48
N GLN A 446 -12.17 -9.66 -22.41
CA GLN A 446 -11.31 -8.55 -22.86
C GLN A 446 -12.09 -7.52 -23.68
N SER A 447 -12.93 -7.98 -24.60
CA SER A 447 -13.82 -7.11 -25.39
C SER A 447 -14.80 -6.36 -24.48
N ASP A 448 -15.46 -7.10 -23.58
CA ASP A 448 -16.42 -6.56 -22.63
C ASP A 448 -15.76 -5.57 -21.68
N SER A 449 -14.53 -5.84 -21.23
CA SER A 449 -13.80 -4.91 -20.36
C SER A 449 -13.57 -3.55 -21.02
N ALA A 450 -13.15 -3.54 -22.29
CA ALA A 450 -12.97 -2.30 -23.04
C ALA A 450 -14.30 -1.55 -23.24
N HIS A 451 -15.38 -2.28 -23.52
CA HIS A 451 -16.71 -1.70 -23.66
C HIS A 451 -17.25 -1.13 -22.35
N LEU A 452 -17.19 -1.90 -21.25
CA LEU A 452 -17.67 -1.51 -19.93
C LEU A 452 -16.88 -0.32 -19.37
N LEU A 453 -15.56 -0.31 -19.53
CA LEU A 453 -14.72 0.78 -19.03
C LEU A 453 -14.91 2.09 -19.80
N ASN A 454 -15.19 2.03 -21.11
CA ASN A 454 -15.29 3.23 -21.94
C ASN A 454 -16.73 3.74 -22.08
N GLN A 455 -17.70 2.86 -22.35
CA GLN A 455 -19.08 3.26 -22.61
C GLN A 455 -19.96 3.19 -21.36
N SER A 456 -19.94 2.09 -20.61
CA SER A 456 -20.81 1.95 -19.43
C SER A 456 -20.42 2.94 -18.33
N LEU A 457 -19.13 3.05 -18.00
CA LEU A 457 -18.65 4.03 -17.02
C LEU A 457 -18.90 5.48 -17.43
N SER A 458 -18.73 5.83 -18.71
CA SER A 458 -18.99 7.21 -19.16
C SER A 458 -20.48 7.55 -19.14
N GLY A 459 -21.33 6.62 -19.56
CA GLY A 459 -22.79 6.73 -19.42
C GLY A 459 -23.21 6.87 -17.96
N PHE A 460 -22.66 6.03 -17.08
CA PHE A 460 -22.90 6.11 -15.64
C PHE A 460 -22.52 7.46 -15.04
N PHE A 461 -21.33 8.00 -15.36
CA PHE A 461 -20.95 9.33 -14.88
C PHE A 461 -21.82 10.45 -15.45
N ALA A 462 -22.31 10.31 -16.69
CA ALA A 462 -23.27 11.24 -17.27
C ALA A 462 -24.61 11.19 -16.52
N ASP A 463 -25.13 10.01 -16.20
CA ASP A 463 -26.35 9.82 -15.43
C ASP A 463 -26.23 10.42 -14.02
N VAL A 464 -25.11 10.16 -13.33
CA VAL A 464 -24.80 10.74 -12.02
C VAL A 464 -24.82 12.26 -12.08
N ARG A 465 -24.21 12.83 -13.14
CA ARG A 465 -24.19 14.27 -13.34
C ARG A 465 -25.58 14.85 -13.59
N GLN A 466 -26.41 14.17 -14.38
CA GLN A 466 -27.79 14.58 -14.62
C GLN A 466 -28.60 14.54 -13.32
N GLU A 467 -28.49 13.44 -12.55
CA GLU A 467 -29.18 13.27 -11.27
C GLU A 467 -28.79 14.37 -10.27
N ALA A 468 -27.49 14.67 -10.14
CA ALA A 468 -27.00 15.76 -9.30
C ALA A 468 -27.51 17.13 -9.74
N GLN A 469 -27.57 17.39 -11.06
CA GLN A 469 -28.09 18.65 -11.61
C GLN A 469 -29.59 18.81 -11.35
N GLU A 470 -30.38 17.74 -11.47
CA GLU A 470 -31.80 17.74 -11.14
C GLU A 470 -32.04 17.98 -9.64
N SER A 471 -31.22 17.37 -8.78
CA SER A 471 -31.28 17.55 -7.33
C SER A 471 -31.03 19.01 -6.92
N ILE A 472 -29.99 19.64 -7.50
CA ILE A 472 -29.69 21.07 -7.26
C ILE A 472 -30.83 21.96 -7.75
N THR A 473 -31.40 21.66 -8.92
CA THR A 473 -32.52 22.42 -9.48
C THR A 473 -33.76 22.32 -8.59
N ARG A 474 -34.08 21.13 -8.06
CA ARG A 474 -35.18 20.93 -7.10
C ARG A 474 -34.97 21.69 -5.78
N ARG A 475 -33.72 21.78 -5.30
CA ARG A 475 -33.38 22.50 -4.06
C ARG A 475 -33.33 24.01 -4.22
N THR A 476 -33.25 24.53 -5.46
CA THR A 476 -33.19 25.96 -5.74
C THR A 476 -34.58 26.43 -6.19
N PRO A 477 -35.40 27.06 -5.31
CA PRO A 477 -36.68 27.60 -5.74
C PRO A 477 -36.45 28.62 -6.85
N THR A 478 -37.09 28.41 -7.99
CA THR A 478 -37.13 29.38 -9.08
C THR A 478 -37.79 30.64 -8.53
N ILE A 479 -37.00 31.69 -8.28
CA ILE A 479 -37.56 32.99 -7.91
C ILE A 479 -38.27 33.51 -9.18
N HIS A 480 -39.57 33.26 -9.27
CA HIS A 480 -40.42 33.99 -10.20
C HIS A 480 -40.35 35.45 -9.80
N ARG A 481 -39.61 36.24 -10.59
CA ARG A 481 -39.63 37.70 -10.51
C ARG A 481 -41.02 38.12 -10.97
N THR A 482 -41.95 38.31 -10.03
CA THR A 482 -43.19 39.02 -10.32
C THR A 482 -42.80 40.43 -10.72
N SER A 483 -42.88 40.71 -12.02
CA SER A 483 -42.87 42.07 -12.54
C SER A 483 -44.24 42.68 -12.22
N ASP A 484 -44.41 43.11 -10.97
CA ASP A 484 -45.53 43.99 -10.63
C ASP A 484 -45.15 45.39 -11.11
N SER A 485 -45.54 45.68 -12.34
CA SER A 485 -45.75 47.04 -12.83
C SER A 485 -46.95 47.62 -12.08
N ASN A 486 -46.69 48.61 -11.21
CA ASN A 486 -47.66 49.63 -10.81
C ASN A 486 -46.97 50.98 -10.83
#